data_AF-A0A242CDI5-F1
#
_entry.id   AF-A0A242CDI5-F1
#
_cell.length_a   1.000
_cell.length_b   1.000
_cell.length_c   1.000
_cell.angle_alpha   90.00
_cell.angle_beta   90.00
_cell.angle_gamma   90.00
#
_symmetry.space_group_name_H-M   'P 1'
#
loop_
_entity.id
_entity.type
_entity.pdbx_description
1 polymer ?
#
loop_
_entity_poly.entity_id
_entity_poly.type
_entity_poly.pdbx_seq_one_letter_code
_entity_poly.pdbx_strand_id
1 'polypeptide(L)'
;MSEFDYKEALVNYFRSKKNRSQEQIWQEVSFIQLFMYKEDLLTEKIQFDQYTSFFNEENFSFIKSSNLLTEKIINTFFLNTEGEPEKLFLRIRQEIDKMHLILSTCYIDVSVFSYVYDPINCYYRDKTEEELIEHIHQILEDLQLSSTYKSWWRDLKIEKTSLVEYIYLIVYMLLNEMQEYTFPPVKVMVQNSKAFAETIMANKVALVFTDRVQLVEGLQDQPDVLITDTHLPEVSDTTRIVFTNSFSSLSDFNKIIDEIKQEILKKYSHRTFIQTFSNSR
;
A
#
# COMPACT_ATOMS: atom_id res chain seq x y z
N MET A 1 -7.72 33.06 -3.49
CA MET A 1 -6.31 33.18 -3.05
C MET A 1 -5.49 33.34 -4.31
N SER A 2 -4.63 34.36 -4.42
CA SER A 2 -3.72 34.43 -5.57
C SER A 2 -2.85 33.18 -5.54
N GLU A 3 -2.84 32.41 -6.62
CA GLU A 3 -1.84 31.36 -6.83
C GLU A 3 -0.47 32.03 -6.69
N PHE A 4 0.21 31.75 -5.59
CA PHE A 4 1.60 32.13 -5.45
C PHE A 4 2.37 31.23 -6.42
N ASP A 5 2.71 31.75 -7.60
CA ASP A 5 3.55 31.03 -8.55
C ASP A 5 4.99 31.05 -8.02
N TYR A 6 5.31 30.04 -7.21
CA TYR A 6 6.62 29.86 -6.61
C TYR A 6 7.74 29.83 -7.65
N LYS A 7 7.44 29.46 -8.92
CA LYS A 7 8.41 29.46 -10.02
C LYS A 7 8.84 30.88 -10.35
N GLU A 8 7.90 31.82 -10.46
CA GLU A 8 8.19 33.22 -10.73
C GLU A 8 9.00 33.85 -9.59
N ALA A 9 8.65 33.53 -8.34
CA ALA A 9 9.38 33.97 -7.15
C ALA A 9 10.84 33.45 -7.14
N LEU A 10 11.06 32.17 -7.48
CA LEU A 10 12.40 31.56 -7.56
C LEU A 10 13.23 32.17 -8.69
N VAL A 11 12.65 32.35 -9.87
CA VAL A 11 13.31 33.01 -11.01
C VAL A 11 13.75 34.43 -10.63
N ASN A 12 12.85 35.20 -10.01
CA ASN A 12 13.15 36.56 -9.57
C ASN A 12 14.22 36.59 -8.47
N TYR A 13 14.17 35.66 -7.52
CA TYR A 13 15.18 35.51 -6.48
C TYR A 13 16.56 35.24 -7.08
N PHE A 14 16.68 34.29 -7.99
CA PHE A 14 17.97 33.96 -8.60
C PHE A 14 18.47 35.03 -9.58
N ARG A 15 17.56 35.73 -10.28
CA ARG A 15 17.90 36.93 -11.08
C ARG A 15 18.44 38.07 -10.23
N SER A 16 17.98 38.20 -8.99
CA SER A 16 18.43 39.28 -8.08
C SER A 16 19.88 39.13 -7.59
N LYS A 17 20.48 37.94 -7.77
CA LYS A 17 21.89 37.67 -7.41
C LYS A 17 22.81 38.06 -8.57
N LYS A 18 23.91 38.77 -8.28
CA LYS A 18 24.86 39.24 -9.33
C LYS A 18 25.56 38.07 -10.03
N ASN A 19 25.77 38.23 -11.34
CA ASN A 19 26.59 37.38 -12.23
C ASN A 19 26.08 35.97 -12.55
N ARG A 20 24.75 35.77 -12.65
CA ARG A 20 24.19 34.52 -13.17
C ARG A 20 23.65 34.67 -14.59
N SER A 21 23.98 33.73 -15.47
CA SER A 21 23.36 33.64 -16.80
C SER A 21 21.91 33.14 -16.66
N GLN A 22 21.08 33.39 -17.67
CA GLN A 22 19.72 32.83 -17.69
C GLN A 22 19.74 31.30 -17.62
N GLU A 23 20.73 30.67 -18.25
CA GLU A 23 20.91 29.22 -18.21
C GLU A 23 21.16 28.72 -16.77
N GLN A 24 22.03 29.37 -16.02
CA GLN A 24 22.28 29.03 -14.61
C GLN A 24 21.03 29.20 -13.75
N ILE A 25 20.26 30.25 -14.00
CA ILE A 25 19.00 30.50 -13.29
C ILE A 25 18.00 29.38 -13.60
N TRP A 26 17.86 28.99 -14.86
CA TRP A 26 16.99 27.88 -15.24
C TRP A 26 17.45 26.55 -14.64
N GLN A 27 18.76 26.27 -14.61
CA GLN A 27 19.29 25.06 -13.98
C GLN A 27 18.95 25.01 -12.48
N GLU A 28 19.11 26.11 -11.75
CA GLU A 28 18.80 26.17 -10.31
C GLU A 28 17.30 26.06 -10.04
N VAL A 29 16.46 26.70 -10.85
CA VAL A 29 14.99 26.56 -10.75
C VAL A 29 14.57 25.13 -11.03
N SER A 30 15.09 24.51 -12.09
CA SER A 30 14.81 23.12 -12.44
C SER A 30 15.27 22.15 -11.35
N PHE A 31 16.41 22.39 -10.72
CA PHE A 31 16.88 21.57 -9.60
C PHE A 31 15.93 21.65 -8.40
N ILE A 32 15.47 22.85 -8.04
CA ILE A 32 14.48 23.01 -6.97
C ILE A 32 13.16 22.33 -7.33
N GLN A 33 12.70 22.47 -8.58
CA GLN A 33 11.48 21.80 -9.03
C GLN A 33 11.59 20.27 -8.96
N LEU A 34 12.73 19.71 -9.37
CA LEU A 34 13.01 18.28 -9.23
C LEU A 34 12.97 17.85 -7.77
N PHE A 35 13.58 18.63 -6.87
CA PHE A 35 13.56 18.32 -5.43
C PHE A 35 12.13 18.37 -4.86
N MET A 36 11.37 19.41 -5.20
CA MET A 36 9.97 19.52 -4.75
C MET A 36 9.10 18.39 -5.28
N TYR A 37 9.32 17.96 -6.54
CA TYR A 37 8.61 16.84 -7.15
C TYR A 37 9.01 15.50 -6.52
N LYS A 38 10.31 15.26 -6.30
CA LYS A 38 10.82 14.05 -5.68
C LYS A 38 10.27 13.85 -4.27
N GLU A 39 10.25 14.91 -3.47
CA GLU A 39 9.87 14.88 -2.05
C GLU A 39 8.35 15.12 -1.83
N ASP A 40 7.54 15.13 -2.88
CA ASP A 40 6.09 15.36 -2.84
C ASP A 40 5.68 16.64 -2.09
N LEU A 41 6.50 17.69 -2.19
CA LEU A 41 6.28 18.96 -1.50
C LEU A 41 5.27 19.86 -2.22
N LEU A 42 4.76 19.43 -3.38
CA LEU A 42 3.75 20.12 -4.17
C LEU A 42 2.53 19.25 -4.35
N THR A 43 1.37 19.77 -3.95
CA THR A 43 0.05 19.14 -4.10
C THR A 43 -0.72 19.82 -5.24
N GLU A 44 -0.07 20.02 -6.39
CA GLU A 44 -0.77 20.54 -7.57
C GLU A 44 -1.57 19.40 -8.22
N LYS A 45 -2.84 19.67 -8.54
CA LYS A 45 -3.70 18.70 -9.23
C LYS A 45 -3.17 18.45 -10.63
N ILE A 46 -3.02 17.18 -10.97
CA ILE A 46 -2.56 16.73 -12.28
C ILE A 46 -3.53 17.19 -13.36
N GLN A 47 -2.99 17.91 -14.35
CA GLN A 47 -3.66 18.12 -15.62
C GLN A 47 -3.12 17.11 -16.63
N PHE A 48 -3.95 16.14 -17.03
CA PHE A 48 -3.56 15.00 -17.86
C PHE A 48 -2.84 15.41 -19.16
N ASP A 49 -3.38 16.40 -19.86
CA ASP A 49 -2.82 16.87 -21.13
C ASP A 49 -1.46 17.55 -20.95
N GLN A 50 -1.28 18.28 -19.84
CA GLN A 50 -0.01 18.93 -19.55
C GLN A 50 1.06 17.90 -19.14
N TYR A 51 0.66 16.88 -18.37
CA TYR A 51 1.56 15.82 -17.93
C TYR A 51 2.12 15.04 -19.12
N THR A 52 1.26 14.56 -20.02
CA THR A 52 1.70 13.78 -21.20
C THR A 52 2.48 14.62 -22.21
N SER A 53 2.16 15.92 -22.32
CA SER A 53 2.94 16.86 -23.13
C SER A 53 4.34 17.08 -22.56
N PHE A 54 4.53 17.03 -21.24
CA PHE A 54 5.84 17.19 -20.61
C PHE A 54 6.63 15.88 -20.56
N PHE A 55 6.03 14.80 -20.04
CA PHE A 55 6.63 13.46 -19.97
C PHE A 55 6.42 12.69 -21.28
N ASN A 56 7.26 13.00 -22.27
CA ASN A 56 7.24 12.37 -23.59
C ASN A 56 8.65 11.93 -24.02
N GLU A 57 8.73 11.15 -25.11
CA GLU A 57 9.99 10.58 -25.61
C GLU A 57 11.01 11.62 -26.11
N GLU A 58 10.56 12.81 -26.51
CA GLU A 58 11.43 13.91 -26.94
C GLU A 58 12.15 14.53 -25.74
N ASN A 59 11.44 14.68 -24.62
CA ASN A 59 11.97 15.28 -23.39
C ASN A 59 12.72 14.25 -22.52
N PHE A 60 12.29 12.98 -22.53
CA PHE A 60 12.81 11.96 -21.63
C PHE A 60 12.99 10.61 -22.35
N SER A 61 14.23 10.12 -22.42
CA SER A 61 14.57 8.87 -23.10
C SER A 61 14.01 7.61 -22.41
N PHE A 62 13.68 7.70 -21.12
CA PHE A 62 13.18 6.56 -20.33
C PHE A 62 11.68 6.28 -20.53
N ILE A 63 10.94 7.14 -21.24
CA ILE A 63 9.47 7.03 -21.33
C ILE A 63 9.01 5.70 -21.91
N LYS A 64 9.73 5.13 -22.89
CA LYS A 64 9.42 3.79 -23.40
C LYS A 64 9.55 2.71 -22.33
N SER A 65 10.62 2.76 -21.53
CA SER A 65 10.84 1.82 -20.43
C SER A 65 9.78 1.97 -19.34
N SER A 66 9.41 3.21 -19.04
CA SER A 66 8.36 3.55 -18.07
C SER A 66 6.99 3.01 -18.50
N ASN A 67 6.61 3.20 -19.77
CA ASN A 67 5.36 2.66 -20.31
C ASN A 67 5.32 1.14 -20.23
N LEU A 68 6.41 0.45 -20.63
CA LEU A 68 6.49 -1.01 -20.55
C LEU A 68 6.33 -1.54 -19.13
N LEU A 69 7.00 -0.92 -18.14
CA LEU A 69 6.85 -1.30 -16.74
C LEU A 69 5.44 -1.02 -16.24
N THR A 70 4.87 0.12 -16.59
CA THR A 70 3.49 0.49 -16.24
C THR A 70 2.48 -0.54 -16.75
N GLU A 71 2.57 -0.93 -18.02
CA GLU A 71 1.69 -1.95 -18.60
C GLU A 71 1.81 -3.29 -17.88
N LYS A 72 3.05 -3.72 -17.55
CA LYS A 72 3.27 -4.96 -16.80
C LYS A 72 2.67 -4.89 -15.40
N ILE A 73 2.89 -3.80 -14.67
CA ILE A 73 2.29 -3.57 -13.34
C ILE A 73 0.77 -3.63 -13.41
N ILE A 74 0.16 -2.98 -14.40
CA ILE A 74 -1.31 -3.00 -14.58
C ILE A 74 -1.80 -4.41 -14.85
N ASN A 75 -1.18 -5.11 -15.79
CA ASN A 75 -1.59 -6.46 -16.17
C ASN A 75 -1.42 -7.48 -15.04
N THR A 76 -0.48 -7.25 -14.12
CA THR A 76 -0.24 -8.14 -12.99
C THR A 76 -1.11 -7.82 -11.78
N PHE A 77 -1.25 -6.54 -11.42
CA PHE A 77 -1.85 -6.14 -10.14
C PHE A 77 -3.21 -5.43 -10.26
N PHE A 78 -3.54 -4.92 -11.44
CA PHE A 78 -4.70 -4.06 -11.66
C PHE A 78 -5.61 -4.51 -12.82
N LEU A 79 -5.43 -5.73 -13.37
CA LEU A 79 -6.11 -6.22 -14.57
C LEU A 79 -7.65 -6.11 -14.51
N ASN A 80 -8.23 -6.28 -13.34
CA ASN A 80 -9.67 -6.27 -13.11
C ASN A 80 -10.16 -5.00 -12.38
N THR A 81 -9.38 -3.93 -12.41
CA THR A 81 -9.78 -2.67 -11.77
C THR A 81 -10.91 -2.03 -12.58
N GLU A 82 -12.09 -1.90 -11.97
CA GLU A 82 -13.22 -1.16 -12.56
C GLU A 82 -12.85 0.32 -12.70
N GLY A 83 -13.19 1.01 -13.79
CA GLY A 83 -12.89 2.44 -13.96
C GLY A 83 -12.50 2.85 -15.37
N GLU A 84 -11.88 4.03 -15.50
CA GLU A 84 -11.33 4.55 -16.76
C GLU A 84 -9.87 4.09 -16.95
N PRO A 85 -9.57 3.17 -17.88
CA PRO A 85 -8.24 2.58 -18.04
C PRO A 85 -7.12 3.61 -18.27
N GLU A 86 -7.42 4.71 -18.96
CA GLU A 86 -6.46 5.77 -19.23
C GLU A 86 -6.05 6.52 -17.96
N LYS A 87 -6.99 6.79 -17.05
CA LYS A 87 -6.70 7.44 -15.76
C LYS A 87 -5.87 6.54 -14.87
N LEU A 88 -6.21 5.25 -14.81
CA LEU A 88 -5.44 4.24 -14.08
C LEU A 88 -4.01 4.17 -14.62
N PHE A 89 -3.86 4.07 -15.94
CA PHE A 89 -2.57 4.04 -16.61
C PHE A 89 -1.72 5.26 -16.25
N LEU A 90 -2.29 6.47 -16.35
CA LEU A 90 -1.56 7.70 -16.08
C LEU A 90 -1.17 7.84 -14.60
N ARG A 91 -2.05 7.46 -13.67
CA ARG A 91 -1.75 7.53 -12.24
C ARG A 91 -0.61 6.59 -11.86
N ILE A 92 -0.61 5.35 -12.36
CA ILE A 92 0.49 4.40 -12.14
C ILE A 92 1.76 4.91 -12.82
N ARG A 93 1.64 5.33 -14.08
CA ARG A 93 2.77 5.84 -14.86
C ARG A 93 3.47 7.01 -14.19
N GLN A 94 2.77 7.86 -13.44
CA GLN A 94 3.38 8.99 -12.73
C GLN A 94 4.44 8.56 -11.72
N GLU A 95 4.12 7.57 -10.88
CA GLU A 95 5.08 7.05 -9.92
C GLU A 95 6.25 6.36 -10.63
N ILE A 96 5.96 5.68 -11.74
CA ILE A 96 6.99 5.02 -12.54
C ILE A 96 7.88 6.03 -13.26
N ASP A 97 7.35 7.08 -13.86
CA ASP A 97 8.09 8.18 -14.49
C ASP A 97 8.94 8.90 -13.45
N LYS A 98 8.39 9.16 -12.25
CA LYS A 98 9.13 9.74 -11.11
C LYS A 98 10.29 8.85 -10.70
N MET A 99 10.06 7.55 -10.53
CA MET A 99 11.11 6.57 -10.25
C MET A 99 12.21 6.61 -11.32
N HIS A 100 11.84 6.51 -12.60
CA HIS A 100 12.80 6.54 -13.70
C HIS A 100 13.58 7.86 -13.75
N LEU A 101 12.92 8.99 -13.53
CA LEU A 101 13.55 10.31 -13.48
C LEU A 101 14.59 10.37 -12.37
N ILE A 102 14.23 9.97 -11.15
CA ILE A 102 15.14 9.96 -10.00
C ILE A 102 16.33 9.04 -10.28
N LEU A 103 16.10 7.80 -10.73
CA LEU A 103 17.16 6.83 -11.04
C LEU A 103 18.09 7.31 -12.16
N SER A 104 17.58 8.09 -13.11
CA SER A 104 18.34 8.57 -14.26
C SER A 104 19.07 9.89 -14.01
N THR A 105 18.71 10.65 -12.96
CA THR A 105 19.23 12.02 -12.74
C THR A 105 19.90 12.23 -11.39
N CYS A 106 19.52 11.48 -10.37
CA CYS A 106 20.01 11.67 -9.00
C CYS A 106 21.01 10.58 -8.61
N TYR A 107 21.96 10.93 -7.73
CA TYR A 107 22.61 9.91 -6.91
C TYR A 107 21.61 9.46 -5.84
N ILE A 108 21.34 8.16 -5.77
CA ILE A 108 20.39 7.60 -4.81
C ILE A 108 21.12 6.65 -3.90
N ASP A 109 20.99 6.90 -2.59
CA ASP A 109 21.29 5.88 -1.59
C ASP A 109 20.18 4.84 -1.61
N VAL A 110 20.46 3.70 -2.23
CA VAL A 110 19.49 2.61 -2.41
C VAL A 110 19.07 1.97 -1.08
N SER A 111 19.84 2.18 0.00
CA SER A 111 19.48 1.68 1.33
C SER A 111 18.21 2.31 1.88
N VAL A 112 17.79 3.47 1.36
CA VAL A 112 16.52 4.12 1.72
C VAL A 112 15.30 3.28 1.30
N PHE A 113 15.45 2.41 0.28
CA PHE A 113 14.39 1.50 -0.15
C PHE A 113 14.41 0.16 0.59
N SER A 114 15.52 -0.16 1.26
CA SER A 114 15.65 -1.37 2.06
C SER A 114 14.89 -1.18 3.36
N TYR A 115 13.62 -1.57 3.34
CA TYR A 115 12.83 -1.66 4.56
C TYR A 115 13.52 -2.67 5.49
N VAL A 116 13.96 -2.22 6.67
CA VAL A 116 14.67 -3.07 7.63
C VAL A 116 13.66 -4.01 8.27
N TYR A 117 13.52 -5.21 7.70
CA TYR A 117 12.81 -6.31 8.34
C TYR A 117 13.70 -6.85 9.46
N ASP A 118 13.22 -6.77 10.69
CA ASP A 118 13.86 -7.33 11.87
C ASP A 118 13.03 -8.52 12.37
N PRO A 119 13.44 -9.76 12.03
CA PRO A 119 12.77 -10.97 12.48
C PRO A 119 12.75 -11.12 14.00
N ILE A 120 13.71 -10.51 14.71
CA ILE A 120 13.84 -10.59 16.17
C ILE A 120 12.76 -9.71 16.84
N ASN A 121 12.35 -8.62 16.18
CA ASN A 121 11.35 -7.68 16.67
C ASN A 121 9.97 -7.80 15.97
N CYS A 122 9.68 -8.96 15.36
CA CYS A 122 8.41 -9.26 14.70
C CYS A 122 8.05 -8.33 13.50
N TYR A 123 9.04 -7.73 12.85
CA TYR A 123 8.85 -7.05 11.57
C TYR A 123 9.09 -8.06 10.44
N TYR A 124 8.04 -8.74 10.01
CA TYR A 124 8.08 -9.71 8.91
C TYR A 124 7.18 -9.25 7.76
N ARG A 125 7.57 -9.63 6.53
CA ARG A 125 6.67 -9.56 5.37
C ARG A 125 5.56 -10.56 5.58
N ASP A 126 4.32 -10.14 5.45
CA ASP A 126 3.22 -11.10 5.40
C ASP A 126 3.16 -11.79 4.03
N LYS A 127 2.31 -12.81 3.93
CA LYS A 127 2.18 -13.62 2.71
C LYS A 127 1.81 -12.77 1.49
N THR A 128 0.97 -11.75 1.66
CA THR A 128 0.59 -10.84 0.58
C THR A 128 1.78 -10.04 0.09
N GLU A 129 2.60 -9.52 1.01
CA GLU A 129 3.83 -8.78 0.68
C GLU A 129 4.89 -9.67 0.00
N GLU A 130 5.01 -10.93 0.42
CA GLU A 130 5.87 -11.93 -0.25
C GLU A 130 5.41 -12.19 -1.69
N GLU A 131 4.11 -12.46 -1.90
CA GLU A 131 3.52 -12.66 -3.22
C GLU A 131 3.73 -11.45 -4.14
N LEU A 132 3.60 -10.22 -3.63
CA LEU A 132 3.86 -9.01 -4.41
C LEU A 132 5.30 -8.96 -4.94
N ILE A 133 6.28 -9.28 -4.09
CA ILE A 133 7.69 -9.26 -4.46
C ILE A 133 8.01 -10.32 -5.51
N GLU A 134 7.45 -11.53 -5.37
CA GLU A 134 7.59 -12.58 -6.38
C GLU A 134 7.05 -12.13 -7.75
N HIS A 135 5.88 -11.52 -7.79
CA HIS A 135 5.32 -10.97 -9.03
C HIS A 135 6.18 -9.85 -9.62
N ILE A 136 6.77 -8.98 -8.79
CA ILE A 136 7.69 -7.92 -9.26
C ILE A 136 8.96 -8.54 -9.85
N HIS A 137 9.49 -9.60 -9.24
CA HIS A 137 10.61 -10.34 -9.80
C HIS A 137 10.29 -10.87 -11.20
N GLN A 138 9.11 -11.48 -11.38
CA GLN A 138 8.64 -11.98 -12.67
C GLN A 138 8.49 -10.85 -13.70
N ILE A 139 7.90 -9.70 -13.31
CA ILE A 139 7.79 -8.52 -14.17
C ILE A 139 9.17 -8.08 -14.67
N LEU A 140 10.16 -8.00 -13.79
CA LEU A 140 11.51 -7.58 -14.17
C LEU A 140 12.21 -8.60 -15.08
N GLU A 141 11.98 -9.89 -14.88
CA GLU A 141 12.52 -10.95 -15.74
C GLU A 141 11.91 -10.91 -17.14
N ASP A 142 10.60 -10.69 -17.24
CA ASP A 142 9.91 -10.46 -18.50
C ASP A 142 10.43 -9.20 -19.22
N LEU A 143 10.62 -8.11 -18.48
CA LEU A 143 11.11 -6.84 -19.04
C LEU A 143 12.54 -6.95 -19.55
N GLN A 144 13.36 -7.87 -19.02
CA GLN A 144 14.71 -8.15 -19.55
C GLN A 144 14.70 -8.75 -20.96
N LEU A 145 13.56 -9.25 -21.44
CA LEU A 145 13.39 -9.69 -22.84
C LEU A 145 13.27 -8.49 -23.80
N SER A 146 12.85 -7.32 -23.31
CA SER A 146 12.83 -6.07 -24.08
C SER A 146 14.22 -5.46 -24.18
N SER A 147 14.70 -5.23 -25.41
CA SER A 147 16.00 -4.58 -25.64
C SER A 147 16.06 -3.17 -25.05
N THR A 148 14.96 -2.43 -25.09
CA THR A 148 14.85 -1.06 -24.57
C THR A 148 15.02 -1.02 -23.05
N TYR A 149 14.23 -1.83 -22.32
CA TYR A 149 14.28 -1.85 -20.86
C TYR A 149 15.61 -2.41 -20.34
N LYS A 150 16.12 -3.45 -21.01
CA LYS A 150 17.43 -4.04 -20.71
C LYS A 150 18.57 -3.04 -20.85
N SER A 151 18.54 -2.17 -21.87
CA SER A 151 19.54 -1.11 -22.03
C SER A 151 19.46 -0.11 -20.88
N TRP A 152 18.25 0.40 -20.61
CA TRP A 152 18.04 1.37 -19.54
C TRP A 152 18.55 0.86 -18.18
N TRP A 153 18.14 -0.35 -17.76
CA TRP A 153 18.57 -0.89 -16.47
C TRP A 153 20.10 -1.09 -16.42
N ARG A 154 20.73 -1.54 -17.52
CA ARG A 154 22.20 -1.67 -17.57
C ARG A 154 22.91 -0.34 -17.28
N ASP A 155 22.36 0.76 -17.77
CA ASP A 155 22.97 2.09 -17.62
C ASP A 155 22.87 2.62 -16.19
N LEU A 156 21.86 2.21 -15.43
CA LEU A 156 21.66 2.62 -14.02
C LEU A 156 22.72 2.08 -13.07
N LYS A 157 23.28 0.90 -13.35
CA LYS A 157 24.23 0.18 -12.47
C LYS A 157 23.71 -0.06 -11.05
N ILE A 158 22.41 -0.29 -10.90
CA ILE A 158 21.75 -0.59 -9.63
C ILE A 158 21.53 -2.10 -9.50
N GLU A 159 21.69 -2.63 -8.29
CA GLU A 159 21.44 -4.05 -8.01
C GLU A 159 19.96 -4.42 -8.22
N LYS A 160 19.72 -5.65 -8.68
CA LYS A 160 18.34 -6.16 -8.93
C LYS A 160 17.48 -6.05 -7.68
N THR A 161 18.03 -6.38 -6.52
CA THR A 161 17.36 -6.33 -5.21
C THR A 161 16.85 -4.94 -4.89
N SER A 162 17.68 -3.91 -5.02
CA SER A 162 17.28 -2.52 -4.77
C SER A 162 16.20 -2.04 -5.75
N LEU A 163 16.29 -2.43 -7.02
CA LEU A 163 15.27 -2.08 -8.00
C LEU A 163 13.92 -2.75 -7.69
N VAL A 164 13.95 -4.02 -7.26
CA VAL A 164 12.76 -4.76 -6.82
C VAL A 164 12.13 -4.09 -5.61
N GLU A 165 12.93 -3.71 -4.60
CA GLU A 165 12.43 -3.04 -3.40
C GLU A 165 11.79 -1.69 -3.72
N TYR A 166 12.37 -0.91 -4.63
CA TYR A 166 11.78 0.36 -5.04
C TYR A 166 10.45 0.16 -5.78
N ILE A 167 10.39 -0.76 -6.75
CA ILE A 167 9.14 -1.08 -7.45
C ILE A 167 8.10 -1.63 -6.46
N TYR A 168 8.52 -2.43 -5.48
CA TYR A 168 7.65 -2.93 -4.43
C TYR A 168 7.00 -1.80 -3.63
N LEU A 169 7.77 -0.83 -3.16
CA LEU A 169 7.23 0.31 -2.42
C LEU A 169 6.22 1.11 -3.26
N ILE A 170 6.51 1.33 -4.55
CA ILE A 170 5.60 2.02 -5.46
C ILE A 170 4.31 1.23 -5.66
N VAL A 171 4.41 -0.06 -6.00
CA VAL A 171 3.25 -0.92 -6.23
C VAL A 171 2.43 -1.04 -4.95
N TYR A 172 3.07 -1.25 -3.80
CA TYR A 172 2.39 -1.37 -2.52
C TYR A 172 1.66 -0.08 -2.14
N MET A 173 2.28 1.08 -2.34
CA MET A 173 1.64 2.38 -2.16
C MET A 173 0.40 2.52 -3.06
N LEU A 174 0.52 2.24 -4.36
CA LEU A 174 -0.58 2.35 -5.33
C LEU A 174 -1.72 1.39 -4.99
N LEU A 175 -1.41 0.17 -4.54
CA LEU A 175 -2.42 -0.79 -4.10
C LEU A 175 -3.16 -0.29 -2.85
N ASN A 176 -2.44 0.25 -1.86
CA ASN A 176 -3.08 0.83 -0.67
C ASN A 176 -3.88 2.10 -0.97
N GLU A 177 -3.49 2.86 -1.99
CA GLU A 177 -4.22 4.06 -2.44
C GLU A 177 -5.52 3.69 -3.19
N MET A 178 -5.47 2.67 -4.05
CA MET A 178 -6.53 2.40 -5.03
C MET A 178 -7.36 1.15 -4.74
N GLN A 179 -6.97 0.29 -3.82
CA GLN A 179 -7.67 -0.94 -3.51
C GLN A 179 -8.08 -0.99 -2.04
N GLU A 180 -9.28 -1.49 -1.80
CA GLU A 180 -9.73 -1.83 -0.46
C GLU A 180 -9.25 -3.25 -0.11
N TYR A 181 -9.06 -3.55 1.17
CA TYR A 181 -8.70 -4.89 1.62
C TYR A 181 -9.87 -5.53 2.36
N THR A 182 -10.19 -6.77 1.99
CA THR A 182 -11.04 -7.65 2.81
C THR A 182 -10.19 -8.73 3.44
N PHE A 183 -10.64 -9.19 4.60
CA PHE A 183 -10.24 -10.45 5.16
C PHE A 183 -11.48 -11.07 5.82
N PRO A 184 -11.58 -12.41 5.89
CA PRO A 184 -12.74 -13.07 6.45
C PRO A 184 -12.97 -12.62 7.90
N PRO A 185 -14.22 -12.40 8.34
CA PRO A 185 -14.51 -12.01 9.71
C PRO A 185 -14.12 -13.13 10.69
N VAL A 186 -13.81 -12.75 11.94
CA VAL A 186 -13.63 -13.71 13.03
C VAL A 186 -14.99 -14.23 13.47
N LYS A 187 -15.20 -15.53 13.36
CA LYS A 187 -16.42 -16.19 13.83
C LYS A 187 -16.38 -16.31 15.35
N VAL A 188 -17.30 -15.67 16.02
CA VAL A 188 -17.40 -15.66 17.48
C VAL A 188 -18.68 -16.35 17.90
N MET A 189 -18.54 -17.40 18.70
CA MET A 189 -19.66 -18.04 19.39
C MET A 189 -19.68 -17.55 20.83
N VAL A 190 -20.86 -17.15 21.31
CA VAL A 190 -21.08 -16.84 22.73
C VAL A 190 -22.02 -17.90 23.28
N GLN A 191 -21.59 -18.61 24.31
CA GLN A 191 -22.42 -19.58 25.00
C GLN A 191 -22.27 -19.37 26.49
N ASN A 192 -23.36 -19.05 27.18
CA ASN A 192 -23.31 -18.84 28.62
C ASN A 192 -24.36 -19.68 29.33
N SER A 193 -24.08 -20.12 30.56
CA SER A 193 -25.06 -20.80 31.40
C SER A 193 -26.32 -19.95 31.64
N LYS A 194 -26.23 -18.62 31.48
CA LYS A 194 -27.34 -17.67 31.57
C LYS A 194 -27.61 -17.03 30.20
N ALA A 195 -28.76 -17.35 29.62
CA ALA A 195 -29.17 -16.85 28.30
C ALA A 195 -29.15 -15.32 28.14
N PHE A 196 -29.53 -14.55 29.17
CA PHE A 196 -29.47 -13.08 29.09
C PHE A 196 -28.03 -12.54 29.06
N ALA A 197 -27.09 -13.23 29.71
CA ALA A 197 -25.68 -12.85 29.72
C ALA A 197 -25.07 -13.07 28.33
N GLU A 198 -25.44 -14.17 27.67
CA GLU A 198 -25.09 -14.45 26.28
C GLU A 198 -25.51 -13.32 25.34
N THR A 199 -26.77 -12.90 25.39
CA THR A 199 -27.29 -11.79 24.56
C THR A 199 -26.51 -10.49 24.81
N ILE A 200 -26.23 -10.15 26.07
CA ILE A 200 -25.48 -8.93 26.40
C ILE A 200 -24.05 -9.00 25.86
N MET A 201 -23.37 -10.14 26.02
CA MET A 201 -22.00 -10.32 25.55
C MET A 201 -21.92 -10.30 24.02
N ALA A 202 -22.81 -11.01 23.34
CA ALA A 202 -22.90 -11.01 21.89
C ALA A 202 -23.08 -9.58 21.34
N ASN A 203 -24.00 -8.80 21.92
CA ASN A 203 -24.22 -7.42 21.54
C ASN A 203 -22.99 -6.53 21.78
N LYS A 204 -22.31 -6.69 22.92
CA LYS A 204 -21.09 -5.92 23.21
C LYS A 204 -19.97 -6.25 22.22
N VAL A 205 -19.78 -7.52 21.89
CA VAL A 205 -18.79 -7.95 20.89
C VAL A 205 -19.11 -7.37 19.52
N ALA A 206 -20.36 -7.49 19.07
CA ALA A 206 -20.80 -6.93 17.79
C ALA A 206 -20.62 -5.40 17.72
N LEU A 207 -20.88 -4.68 18.82
CA LEU A 207 -20.69 -3.22 18.86
C LEU A 207 -19.22 -2.80 18.79
N VAL A 208 -18.31 -3.55 19.42
CA VAL A 208 -16.87 -3.20 19.46
C VAL A 208 -16.19 -3.49 18.13
N PHE A 209 -16.55 -4.59 17.47
CA PHE A 209 -15.83 -5.09 16.30
C PHE A 209 -16.61 -4.98 14.98
N THR A 210 -17.88 -4.56 15.04
CA THR A 210 -18.73 -4.30 13.86
C THR A 210 -18.71 -5.47 12.86
N ASP A 211 -18.25 -5.19 11.64
CA ASP A 211 -18.09 -6.06 10.50
C ASP A 211 -16.88 -7.00 10.57
N ARG A 212 -15.95 -6.79 11.52
CA ARG A 212 -14.75 -7.64 11.70
C ARG A 212 -15.04 -8.96 12.41
N VAL A 213 -16.23 -9.11 12.99
CA VAL A 213 -16.69 -10.34 13.64
C VAL A 213 -18.01 -10.80 13.04
N GLN A 214 -18.18 -12.13 12.98
CA GLN A 214 -19.44 -12.77 12.64
C GLN A 214 -19.89 -13.58 13.85
N LEU A 215 -21.05 -13.23 14.40
CA LEU A 215 -21.64 -14.05 15.46
C LEU A 215 -22.21 -15.34 14.86
N VAL A 216 -21.84 -16.48 15.44
CA VAL A 216 -22.33 -17.81 15.03
C VAL A 216 -23.06 -18.49 16.17
N GLU A 217 -24.02 -19.35 15.85
CA GLU A 217 -24.98 -19.91 16.82
C GLU A 217 -24.49 -21.21 17.46
N GLY A 218 -23.58 -21.96 16.82
CA GLY A 218 -23.09 -23.21 17.40
C GLY A 218 -21.73 -23.68 16.87
N LEU A 219 -21.23 -24.75 17.49
CA LEU A 219 -19.91 -25.32 17.19
C LEU A 219 -19.80 -25.87 15.78
N GLN A 220 -20.92 -26.28 15.17
CA GLN A 220 -20.98 -26.72 13.77
C GLN A 220 -20.51 -25.64 12.78
N ASP A 221 -20.62 -24.37 13.14
CA ASP A 221 -20.21 -23.24 12.30
C ASP A 221 -18.70 -22.97 12.35
N GLN A 222 -17.98 -23.78 13.13
CA GLN A 222 -16.53 -23.72 13.36
C GLN A 222 -16.10 -22.32 13.83
N PRO A 223 -16.48 -21.91 15.05
CA PRO A 223 -16.07 -20.62 15.59
C PRO A 223 -14.55 -20.56 15.76
N ASP A 224 -13.97 -19.40 15.44
CA ASP A 224 -12.57 -19.10 15.73
C ASP A 224 -12.40 -18.81 17.23
N VAL A 225 -13.39 -18.15 17.84
CA VAL A 225 -13.42 -17.82 19.27
C VAL A 225 -14.73 -18.30 19.91
N LEU A 226 -14.62 -19.05 21.00
CA LEU A 226 -15.72 -19.44 21.86
C LEU A 226 -15.64 -18.69 23.19
N ILE A 227 -16.64 -17.88 23.50
CA ILE A 227 -16.78 -17.17 24.77
C ILE A 227 -17.75 -17.96 25.65
N THR A 228 -17.27 -18.48 26.79
CA THR A 228 -18.09 -19.34 27.66
C THR A 228 -17.78 -19.19 29.14
N ASP A 229 -18.74 -19.53 30.01
CA ASP A 229 -18.53 -19.70 31.45
C ASP A 229 -18.46 -21.19 31.87
N THR A 230 -18.59 -22.10 30.91
CA THR A 230 -18.65 -23.54 31.14
C THR A 230 -17.72 -24.31 30.20
N HIS A 231 -17.22 -25.45 30.67
CA HIS A 231 -16.44 -26.36 29.83
C HIS A 231 -17.38 -27.16 28.93
N LEU A 232 -17.12 -27.09 27.63
CA LEU A 232 -17.83 -27.88 26.62
C LEU A 232 -16.96 -29.07 26.18
N PRO A 233 -17.52 -30.29 26.08
CA PRO A 233 -16.76 -31.51 25.82
C PRO A 233 -16.30 -31.68 24.36
N GLU A 234 -16.89 -30.96 23.39
CA GLU A 234 -16.67 -31.17 21.95
C GLU A 234 -16.23 -29.87 21.24
N VAL A 235 -15.19 -29.21 21.75
CA VAL A 235 -14.62 -28.01 21.09
C VAL A 235 -13.43 -28.42 20.24
N SER A 236 -13.36 -27.91 19.01
CA SER A 236 -12.21 -28.10 18.12
C SER A 236 -10.94 -27.52 18.74
N ASP A 237 -9.79 -28.19 18.55
CA ASP A 237 -8.47 -27.70 18.96
C ASP A 237 -8.10 -26.35 18.30
N THR A 238 -8.74 -26.04 17.17
CA THR A 238 -8.56 -24.78 16.44
C THR A 238 -9.35 -23.62 17.01
N THR A 239 -10.34 -23.87 17.87
CA THR A 239 -11.20 -22.83 18.46
C THR A 239 -10.58 -22.29 19.73
N ARG A 240 -10.38 -20.97 19.80
CA ARG A 240 -9.86 -20.31 20.99
C ARG A 240 -10.97 -20.14 22.03
N ILE A 241 -10.82 -20.82 23.17
CA ILE A 241 -11.80 -20.74 24.27
C ILE A 241 -11.42 -19.62 25.23
N VAL A 242 -12.36 -18.71 25.48
CA VAL A 242 -12.23 -17.61 26.44
C VAL A 242 -13.23 -17.82 27.57
N PHE A 243 -12.72 -18.10 28.77
CA PHE A 243 -13.55 -18.28 29.95
C PHE A 243 -13.92 -16.93 30.59
N THR A 244 -15.22 -16.67 30.71
CA THR A 244 -15.75 -15.40 31.24
C THR A 244 -16.88 -15.67 32.20
N ASN A 245 -16.79 -15.14 33.41
CA ASN A 245 -17.80 -15.37 34.45
C ASN A 245 -18.83 -14.23 34.53
N SER A 246 -18.56 -13.09 33.88
CA SER A 246 -19.41 -11.90 33.93
C SER A 246 -19.22 -10.98 32.73
N PHE A 247 -20.34 -10.54 32.14
CA PHE A 247 -20.38 -9.50 31.12
C PHE A 247 -20.11 -8.09 31.67
N SER A 248 -20.13 -7.91 33.00
CA SER A 248 -19.95 -6.61 33.66
C SER A 248 -18.52 -6.40 34.16
N SER A 249 -17.71 -7.47 34.20
CA SER A 249 -16.30 -7.38 34.57
C SER A 249 -15.50 -6.79 33.42
N LEU A 250 -14.90 -5.61 33.64
CA LEU A 250 -14.03 -4.98 32.65
C LEU A 250 -12.83 -5.87 32.31
N SER A 251 -12.28 -6.58 33.31
CA SER A 251 -11.19 -7.54 33.10
C SER A 251 -11.61 -8.68 32.18
N ASP A 252 -12.80 -9.27 32.39
CA ASP A 252 -13.26 -10.38 31.56
C ASP A 252 -13.57 -9.90 30.14
N PHE A 253 -14.16 -8.71 30.00
CA PHE A 253 -14.42 -8.14 28.70
C PHE A 253 -13.13 -7.77 27.95
N ASN A 254 -12.10 -7.26 28.63
CA ASN A 254 -10.80 -7.01 28.00
C ASN A 254 -10.14 -8.28 27.49
N LYS A 255 -10.24 -9.40 28.22
CA LYS A 255 -9.74 -10.70 27.74
C LYS A 255 -10.44 -11.13 26.46
N ILE A 256 -11.76 -10.99 26.39
CA ILE A 256 -12.53 -11.24 25.16
C ILE A 256 -11.99 -10.38 24.01
N ILE A 257 -11.83 -9.08 24.25
CA ILE A 257 -11.33 -8.14 23.23
C ILE A 257 -9.96 -8.57 22.73
N ASP A 258 -9.03 -8.89 23.64
CA ASP A 258 -7.65 -9.21 23.28
C ASP A 258 -7.57 -10.48 22.45
N GLU A 259 -8.32 -11.52 22.81
CA GLU A 259 -8.35 -12.79 22.06
C GLU A 259 -8.98 -12.61 20.68
N ILE A 260 -10.09 -11.85 20.56
CA ILE A 260 -10.68 -11.52 19.25
C ILE A 260 -9.69 -10.70 18.40
N LYS A 261 -8.97 -9.74 18.99
CA LYS A 261 -7.95 -8.95 18.27
C LYS A 261 -6.84 -9.83 17.72
N GLN A 262 -6.36 -10.82 18.50
CA GLN A 262 -5.33 -11.75 18.02
C GLN A 262 -5.82 -12.56 16.82
N GLU A 263 -7.07 -13.05 16.85
CA GLU A 263 -7.64 -13.74 15.70
C GLU A 263 -7.87 -12.81 14.49
N ILE A 264 -8.27 -11.55 14.71
CA ILE A 264 -8.38 -10.55 13.64
C ILE A 264 -7.01 -10.35 12.98
N LEU A 265 -5.93 -10.20 13.76
CA LEU A 265 -4.58 -10.02 13.22
C LEU A 265 -4.11 -11.23 12.41
N LYS A 266 -4.40 -12.46 12.88
CA LYS A 266 -4.12 -13.70 12.13
C LYS A 266 -4.88 -13.77 10.81
N LYS A 267 -6.13 -13.29 10.77
CA LYS A 267 -6.90 -13.23 9.50
C LYS A 267 -6.43 -12.10 8.59
N TYR A 268 -6.01 -10.97 9.14
CA TYR A 268 -5.47 -9.84 8.38
C TYR A 268 -4.19 -10.20 7.61
N SER A 269 -3.33 -11.07 8.15
CA SER A 269 -2.16 -11.56 7.42
C SER A 269 -2.50 -12.39 6.18
N HIS A 270 -3.77 -12.76 6.01
CA HIS A 270 -4.33 -13.46 4.86
C HIS A 270 -5.32 -12.58 4.08
N ARG A 271 -5.19 -11.25 4.19
CA ARG A 271 -6.04 -10.31 3.47
C ARG A 271 -5.95 -10.51 1.97
N THR A 272 -7.04 -10.19 1.30
CA THR A 272 -7.15 -10.19 -0.15
C THR A 272 -7.60 -8.83 -0.64
N PHE A 273 -7.06 -8.41 -1.78
CA PHE A 273 -7.44 -7.18 -2.43
C PHE A 273 -8.88 -7.23 -2.92
N ILE A 274 -9.65 -6.18 -2.64
CA ILE A 274 -10.96 -5.90 -3.22
C ILE A 274 -10.73 -4.95 -4.40
N GLN A 275 -11.23 -5.33 -5.56
CA GLN A 275 -11.11 -4.54 -6.78
C GLN A 275 -12.18 -3.45 -6.80
N THR A 276 -11.86 -2.27 -6.29
CA THR A 276 -12.77 -1.11 -6.36
C THR A 276 -11.98 0.17 -6.62
N PHE A 277 -12.10 0.75 -7.81
CA PHE A 277 -11.68 2.12 -8.04
C PHE A 277 -12.83 3.04 -7.63
N SER A 278 -12.79 3.55 -6.40
CA SER A 278 -13.70 4.64 -6.02
C SER A 278 -13.16 5.96 -6.55
N ASN A 279 -13.98 6.69 -7.30
CA ASN A 279 -13.71 8.07 -7.69
C ASN A 279 -13.74 8.96 -6.42
N SER A 280 -12.65 9.01 -5.66
CA SER A 280 -12.56 9.96 -4.55
C SER A 280 -11.13 10.26 -4.08
N ARG A 281 -10.47 11.23 -4.73
CA ARG A 281 -10.23 12.60 -4.20
C ARG A 281 -9.39 13.45 -5.16
#